data_AF-A0A6G7Z012-F1
#
_entry.id   AF-A0A6G7Z012-F1
#
_cell.length_a   1.000
_cell.length_b   1.000
_cell.length_c   1.000
_cell.angle_alpha   90.00
_cell.angle_beta   90.00
_cell.angle_gamma   90.00
#
_symmetry.space_group_name_H-M   'P 1'
#
loop_
_entity.id
_entity.type
_entity.pdbx_description
1 polymer ?
#
loop_
_entity_poly.entity_id
_entity_poly.type
_entity_poly.pdbx_seq_one_letter_code
_entity_poly.pdbx_strand_id
1 'polypeptide(L)'
;MATINGRLWLANEKLTFGHFVEHQHSGLELFDWVVDTLGLGSRPAVIFDPTVDGGELRYYANGLSDMGEVRAYPLGAVREVTFRQAREVIDLAHSEHLASPHTQIVPTWKKAPTHWAASNAEAVIQSVIKVALKSTFVFCEVDKEGHVKTGRFDLSISYVDPSTRTRTYYGVLELKVLKSAGSGGAIVAAADNLAAVKDGLVQAYSYRNDLSAFWAALCCFDMRKDPDATDECFAAIAGEAVQHDVNVSRWRLFNSVKKYRESISAS
;
A
#
# COMPACT_ATOMS: atom_id res chain seq x y z
N MET A 1 8.99 17.92 33.42
CA MET A 1 8.04 18.00 32.29
C MET A 1 8.69 18.87 31.23
N ALA A 2 8.77 18.41 29.98
CA ALA A 2 9.36 19.20 28.90
C ALA A 2 8.42 20.37 28.55
N THR A 3 8.93 21.60 28.59
CA THR A 3 8.18 22.78 28.15
C THR A 3 8.07 22.74 26.63
N ILE A 4 6.86 22.63 26.09
CA ILE A 4 6.61 22.73 24.65
C ILE A 4 6.67 24.22 24.30
N ASN A 5 7.87 24.71 23.97
CA ASN A 5 8.06 26.04 23.38
C ASN A 5 7.87 25.92 21.86
N GLY A 6 7.09 26.83 21.27
CA GLY A 6 6.64 26.66 19.89
C GLY A 6 6.16 27.93 19.19
N ARG A 7 5.68 27.72 17.97
CA ARG A 7 5.05 28.73 17.14
C ARG A 7 3.59 28.33 16.93
N LEU A 8 2.66 29.26 17.19
CA LEU A 8 1.28 29.12 16.76
C LEU A 8 1.19 29.63 15.32
N TRP A 9 0.83 28.76 14.39
CA TRP A 9 0.61 29.13 13.00
C TRP A 9 -0.88 29.39 12.74
N LEU A 10 -1.18 30.58 12.23
CA LEU A 10 -2.49 30.94 11.72
C LEU A 10 -2.43 30.83 10.20
N ALA A 11 -3.06 29.81 9.64
CA ALA A 11 -3.01 29.50 8.22
C ALA A 11 -4.41 29.47 7.61
N ASN A 12 -4.49 29.64 6.29
CA ASN A 12 -5.71 29.34 5.55
C ASN A 12 -5.98 27.82 5.54
N GLU A 13 -7.21 27.43 5.22
CA GLU A 13 -7.64 26.02 5.20
C GLU A 13 -6.76 25.12 4.32
N LYS A 14 -6.21 25.69 3.23
CA LYS A 14 -5.33 24.98 2.30
C LYS A 14 -3.85 24.99 2.69
N LEU A 15 -3.50 25.53 3.86
CA LEU A 15 -2.13 25.67 4.37
C LEU A 15 -1.13 26.28 3.37
N THR A 16 -1.62 27.17 2.50
CA THR A 16 -0.84 27.81 1.43
C THR A 16 -0.19 29.10 1.90
N PHE A 17 -0.81 29.78 2.87
CA PHE A 17 -0.29 30.99 3.49
C PHE A 17 -0.55 30.91 5.00
N GLY A 18 0.41 31.40 5.78
CA GLY A 18 0.23 31.53 7.21
C GLY A 18 1.17 32.55 7.82
N HIS A 19 0.78 33.05 8.99
CA HIS A 19 1.61 33.86 9.85
C HIS A 19 1.80 33.11 11.17
N PHE A 20 2.94 33.30 11.84
CA PHE A 20 3.16 32.68 13.13
C PHE A 20 3.31 33.70 14.25
N VAL A 21 2.92 33.29 15.46
CA VAL A 21 3.18 34.02 16.70
C VAL A 21 4.03 33.12 17.58
N GLU A 22 5.12 33.68 18.11
CA GLU A 22 5.93 32.99 19.11
C GLU A 22 5.20 33.02 20.47
N HIS A 23 5.25 31.91 21.20
CA HIS A 23 4.68 31.81 22.53
C HIS A 23 5.57 30.96 23.44
N GLN A 24 5.37 31.10 24.74
CA GLN A 24 6.02 30.28 25.78
C GLN A 24 4.98 29.42 26.54
N HIS A 25 3.69 29.50 26.16
CA HIS A 25 2.62 28.73 26.78
C HIS A 25 2.72 27.24 26.43
N SER A 26 2.40 26.37 27.38
CA SER A 26 2.43 24.91 27.21
C SER A 26 1.26 24.24 27.92
N GLY A 27 0.92 23.00 27.52
CA GLY A 27 -0.20 22.27 28.14
C GLY A 27 -1.51 23.04 28.06
N LEU A 28 -2.28 23.08 29.16
CA LEU A 28 -3.55 23.80 29.24
C LEU A 28 -3.39 25.32 29.10
N GLU A 29 -2.26 25.91 29.51
CA GLU A 29 -2.04 27.36 29.37
C GLU A 29 -2.03 27.79 27.90
N LEU A 30 -1.58 26.92 26.98
CA LEU A 30 -1.66 27.18 25.54
C LEU A 30 -3.11 27.25 25.08
N PHE A 31 -3.98 26.40 25.61
CA PHE A 31 -5.40 26.38 25.26
C PHE A 31 -6.08 27.64 25.76
N ASP A 32 -5.90 27.97 27.04
CA ASP A 32 -6.46 29.18 27.65
C ASP A 32 -6.00 30.44 26.90
N TRP A 33 -4.71 30.51 26.53
CA TRP A 33 -4.20 31.62 25.75
C TRP A 33 -4.86 31.73 24.35
N VAL A 34 -4.96 30.63 23.61
CA VAL A 34 -5.59 30.65 22.27
C VAL A 34 -7.09 30.95 22.35
N VAL A 35 -7.78 30.42 23.35
CA VAL A 35 -9.22 30.58 23.55
C VAL A 35 -9.53 32.00 24.04
N ASP A 36 -8.95 32.39 25.17
CA ASP A 36 -9.34 33.60 25.90
C ASP A 36 -8.59 34.84 25.44
N THR A 37 -7.31 34.71 25.04
CA THR A 37 -6.50 35.87 24.62
C THR A 37 -6.60 36.13 23.13
N LEU A 38 -6.50 35.09 22.29
CA LEU A 38 -6.57 35.26 20.84
C LEU A 38 -8.00 35.20 20.29
N GLY A 39 -8.97 34.69 21.07
CA GLY A 39 -10.36 34.57 20.62
C GLY A 39 -10.54 33.55 19.50
N LEU A 40 -9.65 32.55 19.41
CA LEU A 40 -9.62 31.57 18.31
C LEU A 40 -10.13 30.20 18.74
N GLY A 41 -10.72 30.08 19.92
CA GLY A 41 -11.12 28.81 20.52
C GLY A 41 -12.09 27.98 19.68
N SER A 42 -12.92 28.60 18.83
CA SER A 42 -13.88 27.89 17.98
C SER A 42 -13.35 27.57 16.56
N ARG A 43 -12.05 27.79 16.30
CA ARG A 43 -11.43 27.53 14.98
C ARG A 43 -10.76 26.16 14.98
N PRO A 44 -10.89 25.36 13.90
CA PRO A 44 -10.21 24.08 13.80
C PRO A 44 -8.70 24.24 14.05
N ALA A 45 -8.14 23.35 14.87
CA ALA A 45 -6.75 23.45 15.29
C ALA A 45 -6.04 22.10 15.18
N VAL A 46 -4.76 22.14 14.84
CA VAL A 46 -3.86 20.98 14.89
C VAL A 46 -2.74 21.30 15.88
N ILE A 47 -2.54 20.44 16.87
CA ILE A 47 -1.43 20.52 17.82
C ILE A 47 -0.48 19.37 17.52
N PHE A 48 0.80 19.68 17.34
CA PHE A 48 1.85 18.69 17.33
C PHE A 48 2.41 18.51 18.74
N ASP A 49 2.30 17.30 19.28
CA ASP A 49 2.87 16.89 20.56
C ASP A 49 4.13 16.04 20.30
N PRO A 50 5.33 16.62 20.40
CA PRO A 50 6.58 15.88 20.22
C PRO A 50 6.97 15.04 21.43
N THR A 51 6.22 15.11 22.55
CA THR A 51 6.58 14.42 23.80
C THR A 51 6.08 12.98 23.84
N VAL A 52 5.09 12.64 23.00
CA VAL A 52 4.70 11.26 22.71
C VAL A 52 5.83 10.60 21.92
N ASP A 53 6.15 9.32 22.19
CA ASP A 53 7.18 8.60 21.45
C ASP A 53 6.86 8.58 19.94
N GLY A 54 7.78 9.13 19.16
CA GLY A 54 7.58 9.37 17.73
C GLY A 54 6.75 10.60 17.35
N GLY A 55 6.18 11.30 18.32
CA GLY A 55 5.33 12.47 18.15
C GLY A 55 3.88 12.11 17.78
N GLU A 56 2.97 13.07 17.95
CA GLU A 56 1.54 12.91 17.67
C GLU A 56 0.94 14.22 17.14
N LEU A 57 0.07 14.16 16.13
CA LEU A 57 -0.80 15.28 15.75
C LEU A 57 -2.17 15.10 16.39
N ARG A 58 -2.68 16.12 17.07
CA ARG A 58 -4.03 16.17 17.59
C ARG A 58 -4.84 17.18 16.80
N TYR A 59 -5.90 16.73 16.15
CA TYR A 59 -6.82 17.56 15.39
C TYR A 59 -8.10 17.80 16.19
N TYR A 60 -8.39 19.08 16.45
CA TYR A 60 -9.59 19.59 17.11
C TYR A 60 -10.49 20.20 16.04
N ALA A 61 -11.46 19.43 15.55
CA ALA A 61 -12.30 19.86 14.43
C ALA A 61 -13.18 21.07 14.78
N ASN A 62 -13.68 21.12 16.02
CA ASN A 62 -14.52 22.21 16.54
C ASN A 62 -13.71 23.33 17.23
N GLY A 63 -12.37 23.21 17.20
CA GLY A 63 -11.44 24.11 17.87
C GLY A 63 -11.15 23.77 19.32
N LEU A 64 -10.25 24.55 19.93
CA LEU A 64 -9.69 24.29 21.26
C LEU A 64 -10.65 24.56 22.43
N SER A 65 -11.79 25.23 22.20
CA SER A 65 -12.84 25.40 23.22
C SER A 65 -13.59 24.11 23.52
N ASP A 66 -13.56 23.14 22.60
CA ASP A 66 -14.18 21.81 22.74
C ASP A 66 -13.07 20.74 22.76
N MET A 67 -12.42 20.59 23.91
CA MET A 67 -11.29 19.68 24.09
C MET A 67 -11.67 18.19 24.03
N GLY A 68 -12.97 17.86 24.08
CA GLY A 68 -13.46 16.47 24.10
C GLY A 68 -13.44 15.78 22.74
N GLU A 69 -13.62 16.55 21.66
CA GLU A 69 -13.68 16.07 20.27
C GLU A 69 -12.31 16.20 19.59
N VAL A 70 -11.38 15.31 19.96
CA VAL A 70 -10.01 15.28 19.42
C VAL A 70 -9.72 14.00 18.65
N ARG A 71 -9.09 14.14 17.49
CA ARG A 71 -8.52 13.01 16.73
C ARG A 71 -7.01 13.02 16.84
N ALA A 72 -6.44 11.97 17.43
CA ALA A 72 -5.00 11.80 17.57
C ALA A 72 -4.43 10.96 16.41
N TYR A 73 -3.27 11.39 15.90
CA TYR A 73 -2.53 10.78 14.82
C TYR A 73 -1.06 10.61 15.25
N PRO A 74 -0.65 9.44 15.76
CA PRO A 74 0.74 9.19 16.09
C PRO A 74 1.62 9.30 14.84
N LEU A 75 2.75 10.00 14.94
CA LEU A 75 3.65 10.31 13.84
C LEU A 75 4.86 9.38 13.74
N GLY A 76 5.37 8.85 14.86
CA GLY A 76 6.65 8.14 14.85
C GLY A 76 6.61 6.72 15.38
N ALA A 77 5.41 6.15 15.44
CA ALA A 77 5.29 4.71 15.24
C ALA A 77 4.65 4.48 13.87
N VAL A 78 5.43 4.64 12.79
CA VAL A 78 5.13 3.84 11.59
C VAL A 78 5.34 2.41 12.04
N ARG A 79 4.25 1.80 12.49
CA ARG A 79 4.24 0.38 12.85
C ARG A 79 4.74 -0.34 11.62
N GLU A 80 5.63 -1.29 11.85
CA GLU A 80 6.08 -2.22 10.82
C GLU A 80 4.90 -2.63 9.94
N VAL A 81 5.02 -2.41 8.64
CA VAL A 81 4.00 -2.85 7.69
C VAL A 81 4.17 -4.35 7.53
N THR A 82 3.26 -5.13 8.09
CA THR A 82 3.24 -6.58 7.93
C THR A 82 2.71 -6.99 6.55
N PHE A 83 3.06 -8.19 6.09
CA PHE A 83 2.48 -8.72 4.85
C PHE A 83 0.95 -8.82 4.93
N ARG A 84 0.38 -9.13 6.10
CA ARG A 84 -1.07 -9.19 6.29
C ARG A 84 -1.75 -7.86 5.94
N GLN A 85 -1.22 -6.74 6.44
CA GLN A 85 -1.77 -5.42 6.14
C GLN A 85 -1.60 -5.07 4.66
N ALA A 86 -0.44 -5.36 4.07
CA ALA A 86 -0.24 -5.15 2.63
C ALA A 86 -1.22 -5.99 1.79
N ARG A 87 -1.48 -7.24 2.20
CA ARG A 87 -2.44 -8.12 1.56
C ARG A 87 -3.87 -7.58 1.64
N GLU A 88 -4.30 -7.09 2.79
CA GLU A 88 -5.64 -6.48 2.96
C GLU A 88 -5.84 -5.30 1.99
N VAL A 89 -4.80 -4.48 1.77
CA VAL A 89 -4.81 -3.40 0.78
C VAL A 89 -4.89 -3.93 -0.66
N ILE A 90 -4.15 -5.00 -0.98
CA ILE A 90 -4.18 -5.64 -2.30
C ILE A 90 -5.55 -6.28 -2.56
N ASP A 91 -6.15 -6.93 -1.56
CA ASP A 91 -7.48 -7.54 -1.63
C ASP A 91 -8.53 -6.47 -1.96
N LEU A 92 -8.47 -5.31 -1.27
CA LEU A 92 -9.37 -4.19 -1.55
C LEU A 92 -9.17 -3.65 -2.97
N ALA A 93 -7.92 -3.31 -3.34
CA ALA A 93 -7.60 -2.79 -4.67
C ALA A 93 -7.98 -3.78 -5.79
N HIS A 94 -7.83 -5.08 -5.55
CA HIS A 94 -8.26 -6.13 -6.45
C HIS A 94 -9.77 -6.08 -6.63
N SER A 95 -10.53 -6.14 -5.54
CA SER A 95 -12.00 -6.18 -5.59
C SER A 95 -12.60 -4.93 -6.24
N GLU A 96 -12.04 -3.75 -5.98
CA GLU A 96 -12.58 -2.46 -6.43
C GLU A 96 -12.09 -2.04 -7.82
N HIS A 97 -10.91 -2.50 -8.26
CA HIS A 97 -10.27 -1.95 -9.46
C HIS A 97 -9.76 -2.99 -10.46
N LEU A 98 -9.60 -4.26 -10.10
CA LEU A 98 -8.98 -5.26 -10.98
C LEU A 98 -9.85 -6.48 -11.26
N ALA A 99 -10.72 -6.89 -10.34
CA ALA A 99 -11.38 -8.19 -10.36
C ALA A 99 -12.18 -8.47 -11.64
N SER A 100 -12.76 -7.46 -12.28
CA SER A 100 -13.51 -7.62 -13.52
C SER A 100 -13.22 -6.49 -14.52
N PRO A 101 -13.54 -6.65 -15.82
CA PRO A 101 -13.28 -5.59 -16.80
C PRO A 101 -14.08 -4.31 -16.52
N HIS A 102 -15.20 -4.40 -15.78
CA HIS A 102 -16.07 -3.26 -15.49
C HIS A 102 -15.53 -2.34 -14.40
N THR A 103 -14.73 -2.88 -13.47
CA THR A 103 -14.13 -2.11 -12.37
C THR A 103 -12.80 -1.46 -12.76
N GLN A 104 -12.27 -1.80 -13.95
CA GLN A 104 -10.96 -1.35 -14.43
C GLN A 104 -11.06 0.02 -15.11
N ILE A 105 -10.36 1.01 -14.56
CA ILE A 105 -10.17 2.32 -15.22
C ILE A 105 -9.27 2.16 -16.46
N VAL A 106 -8.17 1.42 -16.29
CA VAL A 106 -7.27 1.04 -17.39
C VAL A 106 -7.43 -0.46 -17.64
N PRO A 107 -7.76 -0.88 -18.87
CA PRO A 107 -8.08 -2.29 -19.12
C PRO A 107 -6.84 -3.17 -19.03
N THR A 108 -6.95 -4.27 -18.31
CA THR A 108 -5.97 -5.37 -18.30
C THR A 108 -6.28 -6.40 -19.39
N TRP A 109 -7.47 -6.36 -19.99
CA TRP A 109 -7.90 -7.24 -21.07
C TRP A 109 -7.85 -6.53 -22.42
N LYS A 110 -7.26 -7.16 -23.43
CA LYS A 110 -7.41 -6.71 -24.82
C LYS A 110 -8.74 -7.19 -25.41
N LYS A 111 -9.11 -8.44 -25.13
CA LYS A 111 -10.41 -9.05 -25.48
C LYS A 111 -10.81 -10.00 -24.35
N ALA A 112 -11.60 -9.49 -23.40
CA ALA A 112 -11.99 -10.25 -22.22
C ALA A 112 -12.78 -11.53 -22.57
N PRO A 113 -13.81 -11.52 -23.45
CA PRO A 113 -14.58 -12.74 -23.75
C PRO A 113 -13.73 -13.91 -24.28
N THR A 114 -12.58 -13.64 -24.90
CA THR A 114 -11.65 -14.65 -25.42
C THR A 114 -10.43 -14.87 -24.53
N HIS A 115 -10.41 -14.31 -23.32
CA HIS A 115 -9.29 -14.37 -22.37
C HIS A 115 -7.96 -13.81 -22.90
N TRP A 116 -7.99 -12.80 -23.77
CA TRP A 116 -6.75 -12.18 -24.26
C TRP A 116 -6.32 -11.07 -23.32
N ALA A 117 -5.22 -11.30 -22.60
CA ALA A 117 -4.61 -10.29 -21.75
C ALA A 117 -4.06 -9.13 -22.60
N ALA A 118 -4.17 -7.90 -22.10
CA ALA A 118 -3.49 -6.76 -22.69
C ALA A 118 -1.97 -6.88 -22.50
N SER A 119 -1.18 -6.35 -23.43
CA SER A 119 0.29 -6.42 -23.35
C SER A 119 0.85 -5.64 -22.16
N ASN A 120 0.10 -4.66 -21.66
CA ASN A 120 0.42 -3.84 -20.50
C ASN A 120 -0.29 -4.30 -19.21
N ALA A 121 -0.93 -5.48 -19.19
CA ALA A 121 -1.73 -5.92 -18.04
C ALA A 121 -0.92 -5.89 -16.72
N GLU A 122 0.32 -6.37 -16.75
CA GLU A 122 1.23 -6.36 -15.60
C GLU A 122 1.55 -4.93 -15.13
N ALA A 123 1.91 -4.04 -16.05
CA ALA A 123 2.19 -2.64 -15.74
C ALA A 123 0.97 -1.91 -15.15
N VAL A 124 -0.25 -2.24 -15.62
CA VAL A 124 -1.51 -1.69 -15.09
C VAL A 124 -1.73 -2.18 -13.66
N ILE A 125 -1.66 -3.50 -13.43
CA ILE A 125 -1.83 -4.11 -12.12
C ILE A 125 -0.83 -3.52 -11.12
N GLN A 126 0.46 -3.50 -11.48
CA GLN A 126 1.51 -2.93 -10.64
C GLN A 126 1.24 -1.47 -10.29
N SER A 127 0.72 -0.67 -11.22
CA SER A 127 0.38 0.74 -10.98
C SER A 127 -0.81 0.89 -10.01
N VAL A 128 -1.86 0.07 -10.17
CA VAL A 128 -3.01 0.06 -9.26
C VAL A 128 -2.59 -0.33 -7.85
N ILE A 129 -1.81 -1.41 -7.71
CA ILE A 129 -1.32 -1.87 -6.41
C ILE A 129 -0.40 -0.83 -5.75
N LYS A 130 0.52 -0.23 -6.52
CA LYS A 130 1.38 0.85 -6.02
C LYS A 130 0.56 2.01 -5.44
N VAL A 131 -0.46 2.47 -6.17
CA VAL A 131 -1.31 3.59 -5.73
C VAL A 131 -2.06 3.23 -4.45
N ALA A 132 -2.66 2.04 -4.38
CA ALA A 132 -3.38 1.59 -3.19
C ALA A 132 -2.47 1.45 -1.96
N LEU A 133 -1.28 0.88 -2.12
CA LEU A 133 -0.30 0.77 -1.04
C LEU A 133 0.18 2.15 -0.60
N LYS A 134 0.48 3.05 -1.55
CA LYS A 134 0.97 4.40 -1.22
C LYS A 134 -0.10 5.28 -0.57
N SER A 135 -1.36 5.13 -0.96
CA SER A 135 -2.47 5.86 -0.34
C SER A 135 -2.78 5.36 1.07
N THR A 136 -2.56 4.07 1.34
CA THR A 136 -2.80 3.49 2.67
C THR A 136 -1.62 3.73 3.62
N PHE A 137 -0.40 3.48 3.16
CA PHE A 137 0.81 3.62 3.96
C PHE A 137 1.46 4.98 3.70
N VAL A 138 0.78 6.05 4.15
CA VAL A 138 1.14 7.45 3.83
C VAL A 138 2.56 7.84 4.24
N PHE A 139 3.09 7.25 5.32
CA PHE A 139 4.44 7.49 5.82
C PHE A 139 5.50 6.58 5.20
N CYS A 140 5.09 5.56 4.44
CA CYS A 140 6.01 4.68 3.73
C CYS A 140 6.30 5.21 2.32
N GLU A 141 7.48 4.89 1.82
CA GLU A 141 7.78 4.92 0.41
C GLU A 141 7.36 3.60 -0.24
N VAL A 142 6.68 3.71 -1.38
CA VAL A 142 6.31 2.56 -2.22
C VAL A 142 6.98 2.74 -3.56
N ASP A 143 8.13 2.07 -3.72
CA ASP A 143 8.94 2.17 -4.92
C ASP A 143 8.50 1.12 -5.94
N LYS A 144 8.68 1.45 -7.22
CA LYS A 144 8.38 0.58 -8.35
C LYS A 144 9.66 0.34 -9.13
N GLU A 145 9.86 -0.89 -9.61
CA GLU A 145 10.94 -1.25 -10.54
C GLU A 145 12.34 -0.88 -10.01
N GLY A 146 12.58 -1.05 -8.71
CA GLY A 146 13.87 -0.73 -8.10
C GLY A 146 14.94 -1.78 -8.41
N HIS A 147 16.16 -1.32 -8.65
CA HIS A 147 17.31 -2.16 -8.97
C HIS A 147 18.00 -2.68 -7.70
N VAL A 148 18.30 -3.98 -7.70
CA VAL A 148 19.09 -4.68 -6.68
C VAL A 148 20.15 -5.55 -7.35
N LYS A 149 21.03 -6.19 -6.59
CA LYS A 149 22.14 -6.98 -7.14
C LYS A 149 21.64 -8.16 -7.98
N THR A 150 20.56 -8.79 -7.54
CA THR A 150 19.97 -9.97 -8.19
C THR A 150 18.94 -9.64 -9.27
N GLY A 151 18.64 -8.36 -9.51
CA GLY A 151 17.71 -7.97 -10.58
C GLY A 151 16.91 -6.71 -10.27
N ARG A 152 15.62 -6.76 -10.56
CA ARG A 152 14.70 -5.64 -10.40
C ARG A 152 13.39 -6.14 -9.80
N PHE A 153 13.03 -5.62 -8.64
CA PHE A 153 11.77 -5.96 -7.99
C PHE A 153 10.61 -5.16 -8.57
N ASP A 154 9.39 -5.70 -8.49
CA ASP A 154 8.22 -4.97 -8.95
C ASP A 154 7.81 -3.85 -8.01
N LEU A 155 7.59 -4.14 -6.73
CA LEU A 155 7.26 -3.15 -5.71
C LEU A 155 8.00 -3.41 -4.40
N SER A 156 8.32 -2.36 -3.66
CA SER A 156 8.79 -2.45 -2.28
C SER A 156 8.04 -1.47 -1.39
N ILE A 157 7.97 -1.79 -0.10
CA ILE A 157 7.42 -0.92 0.94
C ILE A 157 8.53 -0.65 1.94
N SER A 158 8.89 0.62 2.10
CA SER A 158 9.95 1.02 3.02
C SER A 158 9.58 2.27 3.80
N TYR A 159 10.27 2.50 4.90
CA TYR A 159 10.20 3.73 5.67
C TYR A 159 11.58 4.38 5.68
N VAL A 160 11.61 5.70 5.50
CA VAL A 160 12.83 6.50 5.67
C VAL A 160 12.65 7.34 6.90
N ASP A 161 13.43 7.03 7.93
CA ASP A 161 13.44 7.82 9.16
C ASP A 161 13.88 9.27 8.83
N PRO A 162 13.06 10.29 9.13
CA PRO A 162 13.37 11.66 8.76
C PRO A 162 14.57 12.24 9.52
N SER A 163 14.87 11.72 10.71
CA SER A 163 15.95 12.18 11.58
C SER A 163 17.29 11.53 11.23
N THR A 164 17.31 10.21 11.05
CA THR A 164 18.55 9.44 10.78
C THR A 164 18.79 9.22 9.29
N ARG A 165 17.78 9.47 8.44
CA ARG A 165 17.75 9.11 7.02
C ARG A 165 17.95 7.62 6.76
N THR A 166 17.82 6.80 7.79
CA THR A 166 17.95 5.35 7.66
C THR A 166 16.71 4.79 6.98
N ARG A 167 16.92 3.96 5.97
CA ARG A 167 15.86 3.28 5.24
C ARG A 167 15.67 1.88 5.82
N THR A 168 14.43 1.57 6.18
CA THR A 168 14.00 0.22 6.59
C THR A 168 13.05 -0.32 5.54
N TYR A 169 13.39 -1.46 4.93
CA TYR A 169 12.49 -2.15 4.00
C TYR A 169 11.58 -3.10 4.78
N TYR A 170 10.28 -2.82 4.80
CA TYR A 170 9.32 -3.72 5.43
C TYR A 170 9.05 -4.93 4.53
N GLY A 171 8.85 -4.70 3.24
CA GLY A 171 8.56 -5.80 2.33
C GLY A 171 8.88 -5.56 0.87
N VAL A 172 9.01 -6.66 0.15
CA VAL A 172 9.16 -6.70 -1.30
C VAL A 172 8.08 -7.59 -1.91
N LEU A 173 7.52 -7.12 -3.01
CA LEU A 173 6.45 -7.78 -3.77
C LEU A 173 6.98 -8.05 -5.18
N GLU A 174 6.95 -9.32 -5.58
CA GLU A 174 7.13 -9.75 -6.97
C GLU A 174 5.75 -10.07 -7.55
N LEU A 175 5.42 -9.52 -8.71
CA LEU A 175 4.11 -9.66 -9.34
C LEU A 175 4.23 -10.55 -10.57
N LYS A 176 3.28 -11.46 -10.75
CA LYS A 176 3.17 -12.26 -11.98
C LYS A 176 1.75 -12.25 -12.51
N VAL A 177 1.61 -12.01 -13.81
CA VAL A 177 0.33 -12.16 -14.51
C VAL A 177 0.26 -13.53 -15.18
N LEU A 178 -0.57 -14.41 -14.63
CA LEU A 178 -0.83 -15.72 -15.22
C LEU A 178 -1.93 -15.59 -16.27
N LYS A 179 -1.75 -16.20 -17.44
CA LYS A 179 -2.67 -15.99 -18.58
C LYS A 179 -2.82 -17.25 -19.41
N SER A 180 -4.00 -17.41 -20.02
CA SER A 180 -4.25 -18.47 -21.01
C SER A 180 -3.91 -18.03 -22.44
N ALA A 181 -3.97 -16.73 -22.72
CA ALA A 181 -3.59 -16.15 -24.00
C ALA A 181 -2.96 -14.77 -23.85
N GLY A 182 -1.94 -14.51 -24.66
CA GLY A 182 -1.29 -13.20 -24.77
C GLY A 182 -2.13 -12.19 -25.56
N SER A 183 -1.59 -10.98 -25.73
CA SER A 183 -2.26 -9.88 -26.45
C SER A 183 -2.46 -10.12 -27.95
N GLY A 184 -1.68 -11.03 -28.54
CA GLY A 184 -1.87 -11.50 -29.92
C GLY A 184 -2.90 -12.64 -30.06
N GLY A 185 -3.40 -13.17 -28.94
CA GLY A 185 -4.22 -14.38 -28.92
C GLY A 185 -3.45 -15.69 -28.92
N ALA A 186 -2.11 -15.63 -28.96
CA ALA A 186 -1.26 -16.81 -28.80
C ALA A 186 -1.52 -17.46 -27.43
N ILE A 187 -1.76 -18.77 -27.45
CA ILE A 187 -1.98 -19.56 -26.23
C ILE A 187 -0.69 -19.61 -25.43
N VAL A 188 -0.81 -19.44 -24.11
CA VAL A 188 0.30 -19.59 -23.17
C VAL A 188 0.19 -20.95 -22.51
N ALA A 189 1.27 -21.74 -22.54
CA ALA A 189 1.24 -23.09 -22.01
C ALA A 189 1.18 -23.08 -20.48
N ALA A 190 0.64 -24.14 -19.89
CA ALA A 190 0.66 -24.33 -18.44
C ALA A 190 2.11 -24.36 -17.89
N ALA A 191 3.04 -24.93 -18.65
CA ALA A 191 4.46 -24.96 -18.33
C ALA A 191 5.08 -23.55 -18.25
N ASP A 192 4.66 -22.62 -19.11
CA ASP A 192 5.14 -21.24 -19.08
C ASP A 192 4.65 -20.50 -17.84
N ASN A 193 3.37 -20.70 -17.46
CA ASN A 193 2.83 -20.14 -16.22
C ASN A 193 3.53 -20.74 -14.99
N LEU A 194 3.81 -22.05 -14.97
CA LEU A 194 4.56 -22.69 -13.90
C LEU A 194 6.00 -22.15 -13.80
N ALA A 195 6.69 -21.99 -14.93
CA ALA A 195 8.03 -21.39 -14.97
C ALA A 195 8.01 -19.97 -14.41
N ALA A 196 7.06 -19.13 -14.84
CA ALA A 196 6.90 -17.77 -14.33
C ALA A 196 6.65 -17.71 -12.81
N VAL A 197 5.87 -18.66 -12.26
CA VAL A 197 5.62 -18.77 -10.81
C VAL A 197 6.88 -19.20 -10.05
N LYS A 198 7.63 -20.18 -10.57
CA LYS A 198 8.91 -20.62 -10.00
C LYS A 198 9.95 -19.51 -10.00
N ASP A 199 10.13 -18.85 -11.13
CA ASP A 199 11.07 -17.74 -11.27
C ASP A 199 10.68 -16.58 -10.35
N GLY A 200 9.38 -16.27 -10.26
CA GLY A 200 8.86 -15.24 -9.35
C GLY A 200 9.12 -15.55 -7.88
N LEU A 201 9.04 -16.82 -7.47
CA LEU A 201 9.37 -17.23 -6.11
C LEU A 201 10.86 -16.99 -5.81
N VAL A 202 11.74 -17.39 -6.73
CA VAL A 202 13.19 -17.19 -6.62
C VAL A 202 13.54 -15.72 -6.52
N GLN A 203 12.92 -14.91 -7.37
CA GLN A 203 13.06 -13.45 -7.37
C GLN A 203 12.64 -12.85 -6.03
N ALA A 204 11.46 -13.20 -5.51
CA ALA A 204 10.92 -12.64 -4.27
C ALA A 204 11.86 -12.80 -3.07
N TYR A 205 12.35 -14.02 -2.78
CA TYR A 205 13.26 -14.21 -1.65
C TYR A 205 14.66 -13.61 -1.92
N SER A 206 15.13 -13.62 -3.17
CA SER A 206 16.42 -13.03 -3.53
C SER A 206 16.43 -11.53 -3.31
N TYR A 207 15.35 -10.84 -3.71
CA TYR A 207 15.19 -9.41 -3.50
C TYR A 207 15.04 -9.04 -2.03
N ARG A 208 14.32 -9.86 -1.24
CA ARG A 208 14.24 -9.67 0.21
C ARG A 208 15.63 -9.70 0.84
N ASN A 209 16.44 -10.68 0.46
CA ASN A 209 17.80 -10.82 0.99
C ASN A 209 18.69 -9.65 0.59
N ASP A 210 18.62 -9.20 -0.67
CA ASP A 210 19.37 -8.03 -1.15
C ASP A 210 19.01 -6.74 -0.41
N LEU A 211 17.73 -6.55 -0.10
CA LEU A 211 17.21 -5.35 0.59
C LEU A 211 17.23 -5.47 2.12
N SER A 212 17.51 -6.67 2.66
CA SER A 212 17.27 -7.00 4.08
C SER A 212 15.83 -6.66 4.51
N ALA A 213 14.86 -6.92 3.64
CA ALA A 213 13.45 -6.64 3.93
C ALA A 213 12.86 -7.67 4.90
N PHE A 214 11.86 -7.28 5.69
CA PHE A 214 11.30 -8.17 6.71
C PHE A 214 10.47 -9.32 6.10
N TRP A 215 9.75 -9.07 5.02
CA TRP A 215 9.00 -10.11 4.31
C TRP A 215 9.14 -10.02 2.79
N ALA A 216 8.89 -11.16 2.13
CA ALA A 216 8.75 -11.26 0.68
C ALA A 216 7.39 -11.85 0.33
N ALA A 217 6.87 -11.44 -0.83
CA ALA A 217 5.66 -12.04 -1.36
C ALA A 217 5.68 -12.18 -2.88
N LEU A 218 5.20 -13.32 -3.37
CA LEU A 218 4.86 -13.58 -4.76
C LEU A 218 3.37 -13.37 -4.95
N CYS A 219 3.03 -12.36 -5.75
CA CYS A 219 1.67 -11.93 -6.01
C CYS A 219 1.22 -12.31 -7.42
N CYS A 220 0.41 -13.38 -7.52
CA CYS A 220 -0.06 -13.88 -8.81
C CYS A 220 -1.44 -13.33 -9.16
N PHE A 221 -1.53 -12.53 -10.22
CA PHE A 221 -2.77 -12.04 -10.79
C PHE A 221 -3.19 -12.93 -11.96
N ASP A 222 -4.23 -13.73 -11.73
CA ASP A 222 -4.56 -14.88 -12.54
C ASP A 222 -5.71 -14.59 -13.51
N MET A 223 -5.35 -14.37 -14.77
CA MET A 223 -6.23 -14.13 -15.92
C MET A 223 -6.51 -15.41 -16.73
N ARG A 224 -6.13 -16.59 -16.23
CA ARG A 224 -6.36 -17.86 -16.92
C ARG A 224 -7.84 -18.21 -16.94
N LYS A 225 -8.31 -18.89 -18.00
CA LYS A 225 -9.66 -19.47 -18.05
C LYS A 225 -9.83 -20.53 -16.97
N ASP A 226 -11.06 -20.76 -16.50
CA ASP A 226 -11.34 -21.64 -15.35
C ASP A 226 -10.68 -23.04 -15.45
N PRO A 227 -10.71 -23.75 -16.60
CA PRO A 227 -10.03 -25.05 -16.71
C PRO A 227 -8.50 -25.00 -16.57
N ASP A 228 -7.88 -23.86 -16.90
CA ASP A 228 -6.42 -23.69 -16.82
C ASP A 228 -6.00 -23.15 -15.44
N ALA A 229 -6.95 -22.70 -14.64
CA ALA A 229 -6.71 -21.98 -13.39
C ALA A 229 -6.63 -22.90 -12.18
N THR A 230 -6.04 -24.07 -12.37
CA THR A 230 -5.80 -25.04 -11.31
C THR A 230 -4.75 -24.52 -10.33
N ASP A 231 -4.70 -25.17 -9.16
CA ASP A 231 -3.73 -24.87 -8.11
C ASP A 231 -2.37 -25.54 -8.36
N GLU A 232 -2.21 -26.28 -9.46
CA GLU A 232 -0.99 -27.06 -9.75
C GLU A 232 0.28 -26.20 -9.74
N CYS A 233 0.23 -24.99 -10.30
CA CYS A 233 1.38 -24.07 -10.27
C CYS A 233 1.80 -23.70 -8.85
N PHE A 234 0.83 -23.53 -7.96
CA PHE A 234 1.06 -23.11 -6.58
C PHE A 234 1.44 -24.30 -5.69
N ALA A 235 0.80 -25.45 -5.89
CA ALA A 235 1.14 -26.70 -5.23
C ALA A 235 2.59 -27.11 -5.53
N ALA A 236 3.05 -26.92 -6.77
CA ALA A 236 4.41 -27.25 -7.19
C ALA A 236 5.50 -26.41 -6.50
N ILE A 237 5.16 -25.22 -5.99
CA ILE A 237 6.12 -24.32 -5.31
C ILE A 237 5.88 -24.20 -3.80
N ALA A 238 4.85 -24.84 -3.25
CA ALA A 238 4.43 -24.64 -1.87
C ALA A 238 5.53 -24.99 -0.85
N GLY A 239 6.25 -26.09 -1.06
CA GLY A 239 7.36 -26.49 -0.19
C GLY A 239 8.52 -25.49 -0.21
N GLU A 240 8.87 -25.00 -1.40
CA GLU A 240 9.94 -24.02 -1.58
C GLU A 240 9.55 -22.66 -1.01
N ALA A 241 8.29 -22.24 -1.16
CA ALA A 241 7.76 -21.02 -0.57
C ALA A 241 7.85 -21.03 0.96
N VAL A 242 7.52 -22.15 1.60
CA VAL A 242 7.69 -22.33 3.05
C VAL A 242 9.17 -22.31 3.45
N GLN A 243 10.01 -23.04 2.71
CA GLN A 243 11.45 -23.10 2.98
C GLN A 243 12.11 -21.72 2.92
N HIS A 244 11.68 -20.87 2.00
CA HIS A 244 12.25 -19.52 1.81
C HIS A 244 11.46 -18.41 2.52
N ASP A 245 10.41 -18.75 3.27
CA ASP A 245 9.53 -17.79 3.95
C ASP A 245 9.00 -16.71 2.99
N VAL A 246 8.43 -17.14 1.87
CA VAL A 246 7.79 -16.26 0.87
C VAL A 246 6.29 -16.44 0.94
N ASN A 247 5.58 -15.34 1.13
CA ASN A 247 4.13 -15.33 1.09
C ASN A 247 3.66 -15.46 -0.36
N VAL A 248 2.88 -16.51 -0.67
CA VAL A 248 2.32 -16.70 -2.01
C VAL A 248 0.82 -16.39 -1.97
N SER A 249 0.34 -15.57 -2.89
CA SER A 249 -1.08 -15.21 -2.96
C SER A 249 -1.55 -15.10 -4.41
N ARG A 250 -2.83 -15.46 -4.63
CA ARG A 250 -3.47 -15.47 -5.94
C ARG A 250 -4.70 -14.58 -5.94
N TRP A 251 -4.78 -13.68 -6.91
CA TRP A 251 -5.94 -12.84 -7.19
C TRP A 251 -6.48 -13.14 -8.57
N ARG A 252 -7.72 -13.65 -8.66
CA ARG A 252 -8.35 -14.00 -9.94
C ARG A 252 -8.88 -12.75 -10.64
N LEU A 253 -8.47 -12.54 -11.88
CA LEU A 253 -9.05 -11.52 -12.75
C LEU A 253 -10.07 -12.21 -13.64
N PHE A 254 -11.34 -11.90 -13.44
CA PHE A 254 -12.42 -12.49 -14.22
C PHE A 254 -12.56 -11.76 -15.55
N ASN A 255 -12.90 -12.52 -16.58
CA ASN A 255 -13.09 -11.97 -17.92
C ASN A 255 -14.45 -11.27 -18.10
N SER A 256 -15.32 -11.33 -17.10
CA SER A 256 -16.65 -10.69 -17.11
C SER A 256 -17.17 -10.49 -15.69
N VAL A 257 -18.08 -9.53 -15.53
CA VAL A 257 -18.80 -9.29 -14.26
C VAL A 257 -19.65 -10.50 -13.87
N LYS A 258 -20.19 -11.24 -14.85
CA LYS A 258 -20.95 -12.48 -14.59
C LYS A 258 -20.07 -13.50 -13.86
N LYS A 259 -18.87 -13.77 -14.39
CA LYS A 259 -17.92 -14.70 -13.78
C LYS A 259 -17.43 -14.26 -12.41
N TYR A 260 -17.21 -12.96 -12.21
CA TYR A 260 -16.89 -12.42 -10.89
C TYR A 260 -18.01 -12.68 -9.87
N ARG A 261 -19.27 -12.38 -10.22
CA ARG A 261 -20.43 -12.63 -9.33
C ARG A 261 -20.62 -14.11 -8.98
N GLU A 262 -20.42 -14.99 -9.97
CA GLU A 262 -20.46 -16.44 -9.76
C GLU A 262 -19.41 -16.89 -8.73
N SER A 263 -18.20 -16.31 -8.76
CA SER A 263 -17.13 -16.65 -7.81
C SER A 263 -17.41 -16.22 -6.37
N ILE A 264 -17.98 -15.02 -6.17
CA ILE A 264 -18.34 -14.52 -4.84
C ILE A 264 -19.46 -15.35 -4.22
N SER A 265 -20.41 -15.81 -5.06
CA SER A 265 -21.54 -16.62 -4.58
C SER A 265 -21.15 -18.07 -4.21
N ALA A 266 -19.95 -18.50 -4.62
CA ALA A 266 -19.42 -19.84 -4.37
C ALA A 266 -18.39 -19.89 -3.23
N SER A 267 -18.04 -18.75 -2.65
CA SER A 267 -17.08 -18.59 -1.54
C SER A 267 -17.81 -18.47 -0.21
#